data_AF-A0A2A2H6Z3-F1
#
_entry.id   AF-A0A2A2H6Z3-F1
#
_cell.length_a   1.000
_cell.length_b   1.000
_cell.length_c   1.000
_cell.angle_alpha   90.00
_cell.angle_beta   90.00
_cell.angle_gamma   90.00
#
_symmetry.space_group_name_H-M   'P 1'
#
loop_
_entity.id
_entity.type
_entity.pdbx_description
1 polymer ?
#
loop_
_entity_poly.entity_id
_entity_poly.type
_entity_poly.pdbx_seq_one_letter_code
_entity_poly.pdbx_strand_id
1 'polypeptide(L)' 'MPVTGGIKYYSVIGFGKTHFIEDNGEKEDTLNIIMQKYSNKPNETFEYSKSTLDKTTVIKVEVESLTGKKSGY' A
#
# COMPACT_ATOMS: atom_id res chain seq x y z
N MET A 1 -30.69 5.51 -30.48
CA MET A 1 -29.53 4.61 -30.41
C MET A 1 -28.92 4.75 -29.01
N PRO A 2 -28.79 3.70 -28.19
CA PRO A 2 -28.16 3.84 -26.88
C PRO A 2 -26.64 3.84 -27.04
N VAL A 3 -25.96 4.83 -26.48
CA VAL A 3 -24.49 4.89 -26.40
C VAL A 3 -24.03 4.18 -25.14
N THR A 4 -23.66 2.91 -25.21
CA THR A 4 -23.03 2.21 -24.07
C THR A 4 -21.53 2.51 -24.03
N GLY A 5 -21.17 3.75 -23.70
CA GLY A 5 -19.79 4.22 -23.53
C GLY A 5 -19.22 3.93 -22.15
N GLY A 6 -19.22 2.66 -21.71
CA GLY A 6 -18.66 2.26 -20.42
C GLY A 6 -17.22 1.77 -20.53
N ILE A 7 -16.34 2.20 -19.62
CA ILE A 7 -14.94 1.72 -19.53
C ILE A 7 -14.91 0.38 -18.78
N LYS A 8 -14.05 -0.55 -19.22
CA LYS A 8 -13.79 -1.82 -18.53
C LYS A 8 -12.85 -1.58 -17.34
N TYR A 9 -13.25 -2.00 -16.14
CA TYR A 9 -12.39 -1.88 -14.96
C TYR A 9 -12.72 -2.91 -13.88
N TYR A 10 -11.72 -3.15 -13.02
CA TYR A 10 -11.86 -3.70 -11.69
C TYR A 10 -11.46 -2.63 -10.68
N SER A 11 -12.27 -2.42 -9.65
CA SER A 11 -12.02 -1.45 -8.58
C SER A 11 -12.24 -2.15 -7.23
N VAL A 12 -11.42 -1.79 -6.25
CA VAL A 12 -11.55 -2.25 -4.86
C VAL A 12 -11.58 -1.01 -3.97
N ILE A 13 -12.51 -0.99 -3.03
CA ILE A 13 -12.66 0.05 -2.01
C ILE A 13 -12.54 -0.63 -0.65
N GLY A 14 -11.54 -0.22 0.14
CA GLY A 14 -11.32 -0.71 1.49
C GLY A 14 -11.59 0.35 2.55
N PHE A 15 -12.16 -0.07 3.68
CA PHE A 15 -12.31 0.74 4.89
C PHE A 15 -11.53 0.09 6.03
N GLY A 16 -11.00 0.91 6.92
CA GLY A 16 -10.19 0.44 8.03
C GLY A 16 -9.72 1.55 8.94
N LYS A 17 -8.96 1.17 9.98
CA LYS A 17 -8.37 2.09 10.95
C LYS A 17 -6.93 2.42 10.58
N THR A 18 -6.53 3.66 10.82
CA THR A 18 -5.18 4.14 10.54
C THR A 18 -4.37 4.26 11.83
N HIS A 19 -3.11 3.85 11.77
CA HIS A 19 -2.16 3.93 12.87
C HIS A 19 -0.84 4.50 12.34
N PHE A 20 -0.24 5.40 13.11
CA PHE A 20 1.10 5.90 12.84
C PHE A 20 2.13 4.96 13.44
N ILE A 21 3.12 4.58 12.65
CA ILE A 21 4.30 3.84 13.13
C ILE A 21 5.38 4.87 13.45
N GLU A 22 5.69 5.02 14.74
CA GLU A 22 6.70 5.97 15.24
C GLU A 22 8.07 5.29 15.45
N ASP A 23 8.10 4.00 15.78
CA ASP A 23 9.34 3.27 16.00
C ASP A 23 10.15 3.12 14.72
N ASN A 24 11.43 3.48 14.78
CA ASN A 24 12.30 3.46 13.61
C ASN A 24 12.62 2.04 13.12
N GLY A 25 12.63 1.03 14.01
CA GLY A 25 12.78 -0.37 13.62
C GLY A 25 11.54 -0.88 12.87
N GLU A 26 10.34 -0.62 13.40
CA GLU A 26 9.09 -0.96 12.71
C GLU A 26 8.93 -0.24 11.37
N LYS A 27 9.40 1.01 11.26
CA LYS A 27 9.43 1.75 9.98
C LYS A 27 10.34 1.06 8.97
N GLU A 28 11.54 0.67 9.37
CA GLU A 28 12.50 -0.04 8.52
C GLU A 28 11.93 -1.36 8.02
N ASP A 29 11.35 -2.18 8.91
CA ASP A 29 10.69 -3.44 8.54
C ASP A 29 9.53 -3.21 7.56
N THR A 30 8.70 -2.20 7.81
CA THR A 30 7.58 -1.86 6.92
C THR A 30 8.06 -1.40 5.55
N LEU A 31 9.08 -0.55 5.49
CA LEU A 31 9.67 -0.08 4.24
C LEU A 31 10.31 -1.24 3.48
N ASN A 32 10.98 -2.17 4.16
CA ASN A 32 11.52 -3.38 3.56
C ASN A 32 10.42 -4.22 2.90
N ILE A 33 9.28 -4.44 3.57
CA ILE A 33 8.13 -5.16 2.99
C ILE A 33 7.61 -4.45 1.72
N ILE A 34 7.49 -3.12 1.76
CA ILE A 34 7.06 -2.33 0.60
C ILE A 34 8.05 -2.49 -0.54
N MET A 35 9.35 -2.33 -0.27
CA MET A 35 10.40 -2.42 -1.28
C MET A 35 10.48 -3.82 -1.89
N GLN A 36 10.31 -4.89 -1.11
CA GLN A 36 10.25 -6.25 -1.63
C GLN A 36 9.14 -6.44 -2.68
N LYS A 37 7.99 -5.78 -2.51
CA LYS A 37 6.88 -5.83 -3.49
C LYS A 37 7.23 -5.16 -4.83
N TYR A 38 8.07 -4.13 -4.81
CA TYR A 38 8.42 -3.35 -6.00
C TYR A 38 9.78 -3.70 -6.62
N SER A 39 10.64 -4.35 -5.85
CA SER A 39 11.94 -4.81 -6.32
C SER A 39 11.83 -6.21 -6.94
N ASN A 40 12.56 -6.46 -8.03
CA ASN A 40 12.72 -7.81 -8.58
C ASN A 40 13.75 -8.65 -7.77
N LYS A 41 14.03 -8.25 -6.53
CA LYS A 41 15.04 -8.85 -5.66
C LYS A 41 14.38 -9.29 -4.34
N PRO A 42 13.68 -10.44 -4.35
CA PRO A 42 13.14 -11.00 -3.12
C PRO A 42 14.28 -11.26 -2.13
N ASN A 43 14.08 -10.87 -0.87
CA ASN A 43 15.00 -11.04 0.27
C ASN A 43 16.22 -10.11 0.33
N GLU A 44 16.21 -8.96 -0.36
CA GLU A 44 17.19 -7.90 -0.12
C GLU A 44 16.74 -7.04 1.08
N THR A 45 17.64 -6.85 2.04
CA THR A 45 17.45 -5.89 3.14
C THR A 45 17.95 -4.54 2.67
N PHE A 46 17.11 -3.51 2.73
CA PHE A 46 17.49 -2.15 2.35
C PHE A 46 18.04 -1.43 3.58
N GLU A 47 19.17 -0.75 3.44
CA GLU A 47 19.71 0.09 4.50
C GLU A 47 19.08 1.48 4.46
N TYR A 48 18.54 1.91 5.60
CA TYR A 48 17.96 3.25 5.76
C TYR A 48 18.74 4.06 6.78
N SER A 49 19.09 5.29 6.42
CA SER A 49 19.70 6.21 7.39
C SER A 49 18.65 6.67 8.42
N LYS A 50 19.05 6.85 9.68
CA LYS A 50 18.15 7.37 10.73
C LYS A 50 17.48 8.68 10.34
N SER A 51 18.24 9.62 9.73
CA SER A 51 17.68 10.89 9.27
C SER A 51 16.59 10.72 8.20
N THR A 52 16.62 9.65 7.40
CA THR A 52 15.58 9.36 6.42
C THR A 52 14.34 8.80 7.10
N LEU A 53 14.51 7.87 8.04
CA LEU A 53 13.42 7.27 8.81
C LEU A 53 12.69 8.30 9.67
N ASP A 54 13.42 9.23 10.29
CA ASP A 54 12.84 10.31 11.10
C ASP A 54 12.01 11.29 10.26
N LYS A 55 12.33 11.46 8.97
CA LYS A 55 11.58 12.32 8.03
C LYS A 55 10.45 11.57 7.31
N THR A 56 10.34 10.26 7.52
CA THR A 56 9.36 9.43 6.83
C THR A 56 8.21 9.08 7.78
N THR A 57 6.99 9.41 7.38
CA THR A 57 5.78 9.01 8.10
C THR A 57 5.24 7.72 7.49
N VAL A 58 5.17 6.66 8.30
CA VAL A 58 4.59 5.38 7.90
C VAL A 58 3.21 5.25 8.54
N ILE A 59 2.20 5.03 7.69
CA ILE A 59 0.80 4.88 8.10
C ILE A 59 0.39 3.44 7.82
N LYS A 60 0.10 2.69 8.89
CA LYS A 60 -0.50 1.37 8.81
C LYS A 60 -2.01 1.51 8.73
N VAL A 61 -2.61 0.90 7.71
CA VAL A 61 -4.07 0.79 7.60
C VAL A 61 -4.46 -0.64 7.93
N GLU A 62 -5.12 -0.83 9.08
CA GLU A 62 -5.74 -2.11 9.43
C GLU A 62 -7.09 -2.19 8.72
N VAL A 63 -7.16 -3.06 7.72
CA VAL A 63 -8.33 -3.21 6.86
C VAL A 63 -9.45 -3.93 7.61
N GLU A 64 -10.59 -3.28 7.76
CA GLU A 64 -11.79 -3.85 8.41
C GLU A 64 -12.78 -4.39 7.38
N SER A 65 -12.89 -3.77 6.21
CA SER A 65 -13.74 -4.25 5.12
C SER A 65 -13.19 -3.91 3.74
N LEU A 66 -13.49 -4.75 2.76
CA LEU A 66 -13.12 -4.56 1.35
C LEU A 66 -14.33 -4.88 0.47
N THR A 67 -14.62 -3.99 -0.48
CA THR A 67 -15.67 -4.18 -1.50
C THR A 67 -15.06 -4.07 -2.89
N GLY A 68 -15.56 -4.86 -3.85
CA GLY A 68 -15.05 -4.91 -5.21
C GLY A 68 -16.13 -4.58 -6.24
N LYS A 69 -15.79 -3.78 -7.25
CA LYS A 69 -16.65 -3.46 -8.40
C LYS A 69 -15.96 -3.89 -9.69
N LYS A 70 -16.70 -4.58 -10.56
CA LYS A 70 -16.29 -4.88 -11.94
C LYS A 70 -17.31 -4.30 -12.92
N SER A 71 -16.85 -3.81 -14.06
CA SER A 71 -17.72 -3.26 -15.11
C SER A 71 -17.12 -3.56 -16.49
N GLY A 72 -17.98 -3.82 -17.48
CA GLY A 72 -17.57 -4.03 -18.88
C GLY A 72 -16.92 -5.39 -19.19
N TYR A 73 -17.05 -6.36 -18.27
CA TYR A 73 -16.68 -7.77 -18.44
C TYR A 73 -17.92 -8.65 -18.50
#